data_AF-A0AAW0XJ00-F1
#
_entry.id   AF-A0AAW0XJ00-F1
#
_cell.length_a   1.000
_cell.length_b   1.000
_cell.length_c   1.000
_cell.angle_alpha   90.00
_cell.angle_beta   90.00
_cell.angle_gamma   90.00
#
_symmetry.space_group_name_H-M   'P 1'
#
loop_
_entity.id
_entity.type
_entity.pdbx_description
1 polymer ?
#
loop_
_entity_poly.entity_id
_entity_poly.type
_entity_poly.pdbx_seq_one_letter_code
_entity_poly.pdbx_strand_id
1 'polypeptide(L)'
;MQEEMCQAPKPPPQTVNCNPRPCPPTWQLGEWSQCSTTCGTGIMTRTWACVQEVTPTLVRAVPPATCPPPSRATMVPLTQPCILAPCSRWEVTAWTQCSVECGTGIKTRVVSCRAEGRRVGDDQCNVQEKPPKQELCHAHTCSHHTWFYTDWSEECVGGCENGVQRRRVWCSPGINSVEGECDQQERPPETRACPRADACAAAWFTGPWTPCSEGCGSGIQTREVVCVVFLRGTFRATLDIECNADTRPNATLTCNPDPCPPHWYYTDWSQCSRTCGRGSRTRSVQCLDHQQQPSTRCNIDEKPPTTRSCVEQPCNAPSDRGCVDRFKNCVLVQQARLCRYSYYRTVCCASCFQQQ
;
A
#
# COMPACT_ATOMS: atom_id res chain seq x y z
N MET A 1 55.46 -29.27 27.96
CA MET A 1 56.00 -28.11 28.69
C MET A 1 54.83 -27.26 29.12
N GLN A 2 54.67 -27.05 30.43
CA GLN A 2 53.56 -26.29 31.01
C GLN A 2 53.73 -24.78 30.77
N GLU A 3 52.66 -24.12 30.35
CA GLU A 3 52.55 -22.65 30.13
C GLU A 3 52.51 -21.84 31.45
N GLU A 4 53.20 -22.29 32.51
CA GLU A 4 53.19 -21.61 33.83
C GLU A 4 54.45 -20.76 34.11
N MET A 5 55.34 -20.58 33.13
CA MET A 5 56.61 -19.88 33.34
C MET A 5 56.70 -18.46 32.75
N CYS A 6 55.59 -17.84 32.32
CA CYS A 6 55.61 -16.48 31.78
C CYS A 6 54.84 -15.50 32.68
N GLN A 7 55.57 -14.69 33.46
CA GLN A 7 55.02 -13.63 34.34
C GLN A 7 54.82 -12.26 33.65
N ALA A 8 54.99 -12.18 32.33
CA ALA A 8 54.77 -10.94 31.59
C ALA A 8 53.36 -10.88 30.98
N PRO A 9 52.65 -9.74 31.05
CA PRO A 9 51.35 -9.60 30.39
C PRO A 9 51.51 -9.83 28.89
N LYS A 10 50.68 -10.72 28.33
CA LYS A 10 50.66 -11.04 26.90
C LYS A 10 50.45 -9.75 26.11
N PRO A 11 51.35 -9.39 25.16
CA PRO A 11 51.17 -8.18 24.37
C PRO A 11 49.86 -8.26 23.60
N PRO A 12 49.16 -7.13 23.40
CA PRO A 12 47.89 -7.12 22.69
C PRO A 12 48.10 -7.66 21.27
N PRO A 13 47.19 -8.51 20.77
CA PRO A 13 47.31 -9.08 19.44
C PRO A 13 47.35 -7.96 18.40
N GLN A 14 48.45 -7.88 17.65
CA GLN A 14 48.55 -6.99 16.51
C GLN A 14 48.04 -7.74 15.27
N THR A 15 46.88 -7.33 14.78
CA THR A 15 46.40 -7.75 13.46
C THR A 15 47.28 -7.08 12.41
N VAL A 16 48.17 -7.86 11.80
CA VAL A 16 48.95 -7.44 10.65
C VAL A 16 48.21 -7.89 9.40
N ASN A 17 47.93 -6.96 8.48
CA ASN A 17 47.30 -7.29 7.20
C ASN A 17 48.24 -8.16 6.38
N CYS A 18 47.84 -9.41 6.14
CA CYS A 18 48.53 -10.30 5.21
C CYS A 18 48.22 -9.89 3.76
N ASN A 19 49.21 -10.01 2.87
CA ASN A 19 49.15 -9.55 1.47
C ASN A 19 48.86 -8.05 1.30
N PRO A 20 49.84 -7.16 1.59
CA PRO A 20 49.72 -5.73 1.33
C PRO A 20 49.67 -5.37 -0.16
N ARG A 21 49.69 -6.36 -1.07
CA ARG A 21 49.63 -6.15 -2.52
C ARG A 21 48.18 -6.29 -2.97
N PRO A 22 47.64 -5.30 -3.72
CA PRO A 22 46.32 -5.39 -4.32
C PRO A 22 46.17 -6.65 -5.17
N CYS A 23 44.96 -7.21 -5.20
CA CYS A 23 44.68 -8.36 -6.05
C CYS A 23 44.87 -8.02 -7.54
N PRO A 24 45.12 -9.01 -8.41
CA PRO A 24 45.18 -8.78 -9.86
C PRO A 24 43.87 -8.18 -10.38
N PRO A 25 43.92 -7.25 -11.35
CA PRO A 25 42.73 -6.64 -11.91
C PRO A 25 41.91 -7.66 -12.71
N THR A 26 40.58 -7.56 -12.59
CA THR A 26 39.63 -8.47 -13.23
C THR A 26 38.56 -7.69 -13.99
N TRP A 27 37.97 -8.34 -15.00
CA TRP A 27 36.84 -7.80 -15.74
C TRP A 27 35.56 -7.96 -14.92
N GLN A 28 34.91 -6.84 -14.62
CA GLN A 28 33.60 -6.80 -13.96
C GLN A 28 32.55 -6.23 -14.91
N LEU A 29 31.39 -6.89 -14.98
CA LEU A 29 30.28 -6.46 -15.82
C LEU A 29 29.47 -5.40 -15.09
N GLY A 30 29.27 -4.25 -15.73
CA GLY A 30 28.46 -3.17 -15.18
C GLY A 30 26.95 -3.44 -15.22
N GLU A 31 26.21 -2.63 -14.47
CA GLU A 31 24.75 -2.60 -14.49
C GLU A 31 24.21 -2.09 -15.84
N TRP A 32 22.94 -2.38 -16.11
CA TRP A 32 22.24 -1.88 -17.29
C TRP A 32 21.99 -0.37 -17.23
N SER A 33 22.15 0.30 -18.36
CA SER A 33 21.74 1.70 -18.53
C SER A 33 20.23 1.85 -18.45
N GLN A 34 19.77 3.10 -18.32
CA GLN A 34 18.39 3.42 -18.63
C GLN A 34 18.07 3.08 -20.10
N CYS A 35 16.79 2.85 -20.38
CA CYS A 35 16.32 2.54 -21.73
C CYS A 35 16.63 3.73 -22.67
N SER A 36 17.08 3.45 -23.88
CA SER A 36 17.41 4.49 -24.88
C SER A 36 16.22 5.34 -25.32
N THR A 37 14.99 4.86 -25.06
CA THR A 37 13.74 5.56 -25.35
C THR A 37 12.95 5.76 -24.05
N THR A 38 12.06 6.74 -24.05
CA THR A 38 11.12 7.00 -22.94
C THR A 38 9.77 6.30 -23.14
N CYS A 39 9.50 5.83 -24.36
CA CYS A 39 8.31 5.05 -24.73
C CYS A 39 8.67 4.04 -25.83
N GLY A 40 7.81 3.04 -26.04
CA GLY A 40 7.97 2.01 -27.06
C GLY A 40 9.18 1.11 -26.84
N THR A 41 9.75 0.62 -27.94
CA THR A 41 10.91 -0.29 -27.92
C THR A 41 12.22 0.48 -27.94
N GLY A 42 13.08 0.22 -26.95
CA GLY A 42 14.43 0.76 -26.87
C GLY A 42 15.46 -0.32 -26.55
N ILE A 43 16.69 0.12 -26.27
CA ILE A 43 17.80 -0.75 -25.90
C ILE A 43 18.42 -0.22 -24.61
N MET A 44 18.71 -1.09 -23.65
CA MET A 44 19.60 -0.81 -22.54
C MET A 44 20.98 -1.40 -22.84
N THR A 45 22.02 -0.68 -22.45
CA THR A 45 23.42 -1.08 -22.70
C THR A 45 24.17 -1.22 -21.38
N ARG A 46 25.13 -2.13 -21.32
CA ARG A 46 26.05 -2.27 -20.19
C ARG A 46 27.45 -2.53 -20.72
N THR A 47 28.47 -2.22 -19.93
CA THR A 47 29.87 -2.33 -20.37
C THR A 47 30.69 -3.11 -19.36
N TRP A 48 31.83 -3.64 -19.83
CA TRP A 48 32.84 -4.20 -18.95
C TRP A 48 33.73 -3.09 -18.40
N ALA A 49 33.97 -3.11 -17.10
CA ALA A 49 34.97 -2.28 -16.45
C ALA A 49 36.11 -3.15 -15.93
N CYS A 50 37.35 -2.72 -16.16
CA CYS A 50 38.51 -3.35 -15.54
C CYS A 50 38.66 -2.78 -14.13
N VAL A 51 38.60 -3.64 -13.11
CA VAL A 51 38.60 -3.21 -11.72
C VAL A 51 39.68 -3.93 -10.92
N GLN A 52 40.24 -3.23 -9.92
CA GLN A 52 41.23 -3.76 -9.01
C GLN A 52 40.74 -3.60 -7.56
N GLU A 53 40.72 -4.71 -6.82
CA GLU A 53 40.45 -4.72 -5.38
C GLU A 53 41.72 -4.28 -4.65
N VAL A 54 41.69 -3.05 -4.11
CA VAL A 54 42.81 -2.43 -3.38
C VAL A 54 42.76 -2.82 -1.92
N THR A 55 41.55 -2.86 -1.36
CA THR A 55 41.23 -3.43 -0.04
C THR A 55 39.89 -4.17 -0.14
N PRO A 56 39.52 -5.01 0.84
CA PRO A 56 38.24 -5.73 0.84
C PRO A 56 36.98 -4.85 0.72
N THR A 57 37.12 -3.54 0.95
CA THR A 57 36.02 -2.56 0.88
C THR A 57 36.19 -1.55 -0.25
N LEU A 58 37.33 -1.57 -0.95
CA LEU A 58 37.67 -0.57 -1.97
C LEU A 58 38.07 -1.25 -3.28
N VAL A 59 37.13 -1.23 -4.22
CA VAL A 59 37.33 -1.64 -5.61
C VAL A 59 37.49 -0.38 -6.46
N ARG A 60 38.56 -0.32 -7.26
CA ARG A 60 38.88 0.84 -8.10
C ARG A 60 38.89 0.46 -9.58
N ALA A 61 38.26 1.27 -10.42
CA ALA A 61 38.38 1.14 -11.87
C ALA A 61 39.79 1.52 -12.36
N VAL A 62 40.40 0.67 -13.19
CA VAL A 62 41.73 0.83 -13.76
C VAL A 62 41.69 0.72 -15.30
N PRO A 63 42.74 1.16 -16.03
CA PRO A 63 42.73 1.11 -17.49
C PRO A 63 42.51 -0.31 -18.05
N PRO A 64 41.76 -0.46 -19.15
CA PRO A 64 41.49 -1.75 -19.80
C PRO A 64 42.72 -2.62 -20.09
N ALA A 65 43.85 -1.99 -20.42
CA ALA A 65 45.10 -2.66 -20.74
C ALA A 65 45.74 -3.40 -19.55
N THR A 66 45.30 -3.12 -18.32
CA THR A 66 45.82 -3.76 -17.10
C THR A 66 45.15 -5.10 -16.82
N CYS A 67 43.95 -5.34 -17.37
CA CYS A 67 43.25 -6.61 -17.24
C CYS A 67 43.77 -7.66 -18.23
N PRO A 68 43.61 -8.97 -17.93
CA PRO A 68 43.91 -10.04 -18.86
C PRO A 68 43.07 -9.92 -20.15
N PRO A 69 43.53 -10.47 -21.29
CA PRO A 69 42.78 -10.44 -22.53
C PRO A 69 41.40 -11.09 -22.36
N PRO A 70 40.36 -10.57 -23.04
CA PRO A 70 38.99 -11.07 -22.90
C PRO A 70 38.90 -12.55 -23.28
N SER A 71 38.19 -13.31 -22.44
CA SER A 71 38.01 -14.76 -22.59
C SER A 71 36.57 -15.10 -23.01
N ARG A 72 36.26 -16.37 -23.29
CA ARG A 72 34.89 -16.80 -23.62
C ARG A 72 33.87 -16.46 -22.51
N ALA A 73 34.32 -16.34 -21.26
CA ALA A 73 33.48 -15.88 -20.14
C ALA A 73 33.08 -14.40 -20.22
N THR A 74 33.81 -13.58 -21.00
CA THR A 74 33.47 -12.17 -21.26
C THR A 74 32.54 -11.98 -22.47
N MET A 75 32.23 -13.05 -23.21
CA MET A 75 31.26 -13.03 -24.32
C MET A 75 29.83 -13.14 -23.78
N VAL A 76 29.31 -12.01 -23.31
CA VAL A 76 27.93 -11.87 -22.82
C VAL A 76 27.25 -10.71 -23.56
N PRO A 77 25.90 -10.67 -23.65
CA PRO A 77 25.22 -9.56 -24.29
C PRO A 77 25.45 -8.26 -23.50
N LEU A 78 25.96 -7.26 -24.21
CA LEU A 78 26.15 -5.89 -23.73
C LEU A 78 24.97 -4.97 -24.09
N THR A 79 24.03 -5.48 -24.87
CA THR A 79 22.79 -4.81 -25.26
C THR A 79 21.61 -5.74 -24.98
N GLN A 80 20.52 -5.18 -24.48
CA GLN A 80 19.28 -5.92 -24.25
C GLN A 80 18.09 -5.03 -24.61
N PRO A 81 17.03 -5.57 -25.26
CA PRO A 81 15.83 -4.80 -25.54
C PRO A 81 15.10 -4.41 -24.25
N CYS A 82 14.56 -3.19 -24.23
CA CYS A 82 13.59 -2.72 -23.23
C CYS A 82 12.28 -2.36 -23.93
N ILE A 83 11.15 -2.75 -23.35
CA ILE A 83 9.81 -2.49 -23.88
C ILE A 83 9.08 -1.63 -22.85
N LEU A 84 8.84 -0.37 -23.21
CA LEU A 84 8.09 0.60 -22.41
C LEU A 84 6.67 0.75 -22.95
N ALA A 85 5.86 1.55 -22.27
CA ALA A 85 4.52 1.88 -22.74
C ALA A 85 4.55 2.43 -24.18
N PRO A 86 3.57 2.09 -25.03
CA PRO A 86 3.56 2.51 -26.42
C PRO A 86 3.57 4.03 -26.58
N CYS A 87 4.31 4.53 -27.55
CA CYS A 87 4.39 5.95 -27.81
C CYS A 87 3.05 6.49 -28.35
N SER A 88 2.62 7.61 -27.80
CA SER A 88 1.41 8.32 -28.17
C SER A 88 1.76 9.53 -29.06
N ARG A 89 0.92 9.83 -30.04
CA ARG A 89 1.04 11.03 -30.89
C ARG A 89 -0.31 11.58 -31.31
N TRP A 90 -0.35 12.87 -31.62
CA TRP A 90 -1.52 13.49 -32.23
C TRP A 90 -1.65 13.07 -33.68
N GLU A 91 -2.83 12.57 -34.04
CA GLU A 91 -3.24 12.37 -35.41
C GLU A 91 -4.42 13.28 -35.75
N VAL A 92 -4.42 13.79 -36.97
CA VAL A 92 -5.44 14.71 -37.48
C VAL A 92 -6.03 14.19 -38.78
N THR A 93 -7.33 14.40 -38.97
CA THR A 93 -7.99 14.14 -40.26
C THR A 93 -7.79 15.31 -41.22
N ALA A 94 -8.17 15.09 -42.49
CA ALA A 94 -8.39 16.19 -43.41
C ALA A 94 -9.45 17.15 -42.85
N TRP A 95 -9.33 18.43 -43.23
CA TRP A 95 -10.32 19.45 -42.92
C TRP A 95 -11.65 19.17 -43.65
N THR A 96 -12.76 19.47 -43.00
CA THR A 96 -14.08 19.50 -43.66
C THR A 96 -14.13 20.61 -44.71
N GLN A 97 -15.16 20.56 -45.57
CA GLN A 97 -15.52 21.72 -46.38
C GLN A 97 -15.83 22.93 -45.49
N CYS A 98 -15.70 24.12 -46.07
CA CYS A 98 -16.00 25.36 -45.38
C CYS A 98 -17.48 25.38 -44.99
N SER A 99 -17.80 25.80 -43.76
CA SER A 99 -19.17 25.81 -43.24
C SER A 99 -20.13 26.75 -43.97
N VAL A 100 -19.61 27.57 -44.89
CA VAL A 100 -20.34 28.60 -45.62
C VAL A 100 -20.08 28.46 -47.10
N GLU A 101 -21.08 28.82 -47.90
CA GLU A 101 -20.93 28.86 -49.35
C GLU A 101 -20.13 30.11 -49.75
N CYS A 102 -20.38 31.27 -49.13
CA CYS A 102 -19.66 32.52 -49.38
C CYS A 102 -19.05 33.11 -48.09
N GLY A 103 -18.00 33.92 -48.23
CA GLY A 103 -17.37 34.68 -47.16
C GLY A 103 -16.39 33.84 -46.35
N THR A 104 -16.28 34.14 -45.06
CA THR A 104 -15.32 33.47 -44.17
C THR A 104 -16.04 32.45 -43.29
N GLY A 105 -15.91 31.17 -43.60
CA GLY A 105 -16.47 30.11 -42.77
C GLY A 105 -15.45 29.49 -41.83
N ILE A 106 -15.83 28.33 -41.30
CA ILE A 106 -14.97 27.49 -40.47
C ILE A 106 -14.91 26.12 -41.08
N LYS A 107 -13.71 25.57 -41.10
CA LYS A 107 -13.47 24.16 -41.38
C LYS A 107 -13.08 23.48 -40.07
N THR A 108 -13.57 22.26 -39.89
CA THR A 108 -13.31 21.47 -38.69
C THR A 108 -12.51 20.22 -39.06
N ARG A 109 -11.80 19.64 -38.11
CA ARG A 109 -11.14 18.34 -38.28
C ARG A 109 -11.15 17.58 -36.97
N VAL A 110 -11.08 16.27 -37.06
CA VAL A 110 -10.93 15.42 -35.88
C VAL A 110 -9.45 15.39 -35.49
N VAL A 111 -9.19 15.67 -34.22
CA VAL A 111 -7.87 15.58 -33.59
C VAL A 111 -7.97 14.51 -32.52
N SER A 112 -7.16 13.47 -32.61
CA SER A 112 -7.18 12.36 -31.64
C SER A 112 -5.79 11.92 -31.27
N CYS A 113 -5.55 11.71 -29.97
CA CYS A 113 -4.33 11.06 -29.49
C CYS A 113 -4.38 9.56 -29.83
N ARG A 114 -3.32 9.05 -30.46
CA ARG A 114 -3.19 7.62 -30.76
C ARG A 114 -1.91 7.02 -30.24
N ALA A 115 -2.02 5.80 -29.72
CA ALA A 115 -0.91 4.90 -29.42
C ALA A 115 -1.13 3.58 -30.17
N GLU A 116 -0.14 3.13 -30.94
CA GLU A 116 -0.22 1.91 -31.76
C GLU A 116 -1.49 1.83 -32.65
N GLY A 117 -1.92 2.97 -33.20
CA GLY A 117 -3.11 3.07 -34.06
C GLY A 117 -4.46 3.07 -33.33
N ARG A 118 -4.49 2.85 -32.00
CA ARG A 118 -5.70 2.95 -31.18
C ARG A 118 -5.86 4.36 -30.62
N ARG A 119 -7.11 4.82 -30.52
CA ARG A 119 -7.42 6.09 -29.84
C ARG A 119 -7.27 5.90 -28.34
N VAL A 120 -6.51 6.79 -27.72
CA VAL A 120 -6.27 6.84 -26.27
C VAL A 120 -6.72 8.20 -25.73
N GLY A 121 -6.71 8.37 -24.41
CA GLY A 121 -7.03 9.65 -23.78
C GLY A 121 -6.06 10.76 -24.17
N ASP A 122 -6.55 12.00 -24.22
CA ASP A 122 -5.78 13.19 -24.58
C ASP A 122 -4.60 13.46 -23.61
N ASP A 123 -4.73 12.99 -22.36
CA ASP A 123 -3.72 13.05 -21.30
C ASP A 123 -2.46 12.24 -21.61
N GLN A 124 -2.56 11.24 -22.50
CA GLN A 124 -1.43 10.45 -22.91
C GLN A 124 -0.58 11.14 -23.98
N CYS A 125 -1.09 12.17 -24.65
CA CYS A 125 -0.32 12.98 -25.59
C CYS A 125 0.12 14.29 -24.95
N ASN A 126 1.17 14.91 -25.51
CA ASN A 126 1.58 16.24 -25.07
C ASN A 126 0.49 17.28 -25.41
N VAL A 127 -0.25 17.74 -24.39
CA VAL A 127 -1.36 18.70 -24.54
C VAL A 127 -0.89 20.05 -25.11
N GLN A 128 0.37 20.45 -24.87
CA GLN A 128 0.91 21.71 -25.41
C GLN A 128 1.06 21.69 -26.94
N GLU A 129 1.19 20.50 -27.52
CA GLU A 129 1.32 20.30 -28.97
C GLU A 129 -0.02 19.92 -29.63
N LYS A 130 -1.14 19.97 -28.88
CA LYS A 130 -2.46 19.60 -29.39
C LYS A 130 -2.85 20.48 -30.59
N PRO A 131 -3.01 19.90 -31.80
CA PRO A 131 -3.39 20.67 -32.98
C PRO A 131 -4.80 21.29 -32.85
N PRO A 132 -5.09 22.42 -33.52
CA PRO A 132 -6.42 23.02 -33.47
C PRO A 132 -7.47 22.13 -34.15
N LYS A 133 -8.65 21.99 -33.52
CA LYS A 133 -9.81 21.26 -34.09
C LYS A 133 -10.60 22.06 -35.13
N GLN A 134 -10.42 23.38 -35.15
CA GLN A 134 -11.17 24.34 -35.97
C GLN A 134 -10.22 25.41 -36.49
N GLU A 135 -10.44 25.85 -37.72
CA GLU A 135 -9.70 26.93 -38.37
C GLU A 135 -10.62 27.71 -39.30
N LEU A 136 -10.32 28.99 -39.53
CA LEU A 136 -11.04 29.82 -40.50
C LEU A 136 -10.75 29.34 -41.93
N CYS A 137 -11.76 29.45 -42.80
CA CYS A 137 -11.65 29.23 -44.23
C CYS A 137 -12.29 30.38 -44.99
N HIS A 138 -11.84 30.60 -46.23
CA HIS A 138 -12.38 31.64 -47.10
C HIS A 138 -12.99 30.96 -48.33
N ALA A 139 -14.29 31.13 -48.50
CA ALA A 139 -15.03 30.71 -49.69
C ALA A 139 -15.06 31.87 -50.71
N HIS A 140 -16.04 31.91 -51.60
CA HIS A 140 -16.19 33.02 -52.54
C HIS A 140 -16.78 34.26 -51.86
N THR A 141 -16.49 35.48 -52.35
CA THR A 141 -16.94 36.71 -51.69
C THR A 141 -18.47 36.82 -51.67
N CYS A 142 -19.05 37.17 -50.52
CA CYS A 142 -20.51 37.34 -50.37
C CYS A 142 -21.03 38.61 -51.07
N SER A 143 -22.31 38.66 -51.39
CA SER A 143 -22.94 39.85 -52.00
C SER A 143 -23.05 41.04 -51.05
N HIS A 144 -23.18 40.80 -49.74
CA HIS A 144 -23.29 41.83 -48.69
C HIS A 144 -22.29 41.59 -47.55
N HIS A 145 -22.00 42.64 -46.76
CA HIS A 145 -21.21 42.55 -45.55
C HIS A 145 -21.88 41.58 -44.56
N THR A 146 -21.14 40.60 -44.07
CA THR A 146 -21.71 39.53 -43.24
C THR A 146 -20.80 39.24 -42.06
N TRP A 147 -21.38 39.05 -40.87
CA TRP A 147 -20.70 38.62 -39.66
C TRP A 147 -20.50 37.10 -39.65
N PHE A 148 -19.31 36.66 -39.28
CA PHE A 148 -18.97 35.26 -39.09
C PHE A 148 -18.40 35.03 -37.70
N TYR A 149 -18.66 33.87 -37.12
CA TYR A 149 -18.22 33.53 -35.77
C TYR A 149 -17.91 32.04 -35.61
N THR A 150 -17.00 31.72 -34.68
CA THR A 150 -16.72 30.33 -34.29
C THR A 150 -17.71 29.79 -33.27
N ASP A 151 -17.74 28.47 -33.13
CA ASP A 151 -18.28 27.86 -31.91
C ASP A 151 -17.57 28.44 -30.69
N TRP A 152 -18.27 28.37 -29.56
CA TRP A 152 -17.70 28.72 -28.26
C TRP A 152 -16.60 27.74 -27.86
N SER A 153 -15.56 28.24 -27.19
CA SER A 153 -14.50 27.41 -26.63
C SER A 153 -15.08 26.28 -25.77
N GLU A 154 -14.58 25.05 -25.90
CA GLU A 154 -15.05 23.92 -25.08
C GLU A 154 -14.75 24.14 -23.59
N GLU A 155 -13.61 24.77 -23.30
CA GLU A 155 -13.18 25.10 -21.95
C GLU A 155 -13.73 26.46 -21.49
N CYS A 156 -14.16 26.50 -20.23
CA CYS A 156 -14.60 27.70 -19.53
C CYS A 156 -13.42 28.28 -18.74
N VAL A 157 -12.85 29.40 -19.20
CA VAL A 157 -11.69 30.03 -18.55
C VAL A 157 -12.19 31.03 -17.50
N GLY A 158 -11.74 30.89 -16.24
CA GLY A 158 -12.12 31.81 -15.15
C GLY A 158 -12.92 31.18 -13.99
N GLY A 159 -13.27 29.89 -14.07
CA GLY A 159 -14.04 29.20 -13.03
C GLY A 159 -15.50 29.65 -12.97
N CYS A 160 -16.28 29.12 -12.03
CA CYS A 160 -17.74 29.24 -12.00
C CYS A 160 -18.32 30.67 -11.92
N GLU A 161 -17.70 31.56 -11.14
CA GLU A 161 -18.25 32.90 -10.88
C GLU A 161 -17.95 33.92 -12.00
N ASN A 162 -16.87 33.71 -12.76
CA ASN A 162 -16.41 34.65 -13.80
C ASN A 162 -15.92 33.92 -15.06
N GLY A 163 -16.47 32.73 -15.29
CA GLY A 163 -16.09 31.85 -16.38
C GLY A 163 -16.60 32.39 -17.70
N VAL A 164 -15.67 32.65 -18.62
CA VAL A 164 -16.00 33.18 -19.94
C VAL A 164 -15.57 32.18 -20.99
N GLN A 165 -16.52 31.77 -21.83
CA GLN A 165 -16.21 31.14 -23.10
C GLN A 165 -15.94 32.24 -24.13
N ARG A 166 -14.88 32.06 -24.92
CA ARG A 166 -14.53 32.98 -26.01
C ARG A 166 -14.85 32.31 -27.34
N ARG A 167 -15.26 33.11 -28.31
CA ARG A 167 -15.31 32.74 -29.72
C ARG A 167 -14.70 33.85 -30.56
N ARG A 168 -14.24 33.52 -31.75
CA ARG A 168 -13.74 34.53 -32.69
C ARG A 168 -14.91 35.06 -33.50
N VAL A 169 -14.92 36.37 -33.74
CA VAL A 169 -15.92 37.06 -34.56
C VAL A 169 -15.17 37.92 -35.57
N TRP A 170 -15.64 37.93 -36.82
CA TRP A 170 -15.00 38.60 -37.94
C TRP A 170 -16.09 39.18 -38.85
N CYS A 171 -15.81 40.32 -39.48
CA CYS A 171 -16.63 40.91 -40.54
C CYS A 171 -15.97 40.65 -41.90
N SER A 172 -16.68 40.05 -42.87
CA SER A 172 -16.19 39.96 -44.26
C SER A 172 -16.84 41.02 -45.14
N PRO A 173 -16.08 41.75 -45.98
CA PRO A 173 -16.65 42.66 -46.96
C PRO A 173 -17.39 41.94 -48.08
N GLY A 174 -18.52 42.50 -48.51
CA GLY A 174 -19.30 42.01 -49.64
C GLY A 174 -18.91 42.67 -50.96
N ILE A 175 -19.19 42.01 -52.09
CA ILE A 175 -18.86 42.49 -53.45
C ILE A 175 -19.59 43.81 -53.78
N ASN A 176 -20.83 44.00 -53.31
CA ASN A 176 -21.69 45.10 -53.75
C ASN A 176 -21.65 46.35 -52.86
N SER A 177 -20.72 46.43 -51.91
CA SER A 177 -20.66 47.56 -50.97
C SER A 177 -19.23 48.07 -50.84
N VAL A 178 -19.02 49.23 -51.47
CA VAL A 178 -17.72 49.90 -51.58
C VAL A 178 -17.44 50.77 -50.35
N GLU A 179 -18.47 51.08 -49.55
CA GLU A 179 -18.38 51.75 -48.26
C GLU A 179 -19.43 51.18 -47.31
N GLY A 180 -18.96 50.54 -46.25
CA GLY A 180 -19.80 49.98 -45.20
C GLY A 180 -19.04 48.92 -44.42
N GLU A 181 -18.84 49.15 -43.13
CA GLU A 181 -18.46 48.07 -42.23
C GLU A 181 -19.70 47.21 -41.95
N CYS A 182 -19.51 45.96 -41.49
CA CYS A 182 -20.66 45.19 -41.01
C CYS A 182 -21.38 45.99 -39.92
N ASP A 183 -22.71 45.90 -39.88
CA ASP A 183 -23.50 46.59 -38.88
C ASP A 183 -23.06 46.17 -37.46
N GLN A 184 -22.51 47.12 -36.70
CA GLN A 184 -22.02 46.87 -35.35
C GLN A 184 -23.15 46.51 -34.39
N GLN A 185 -24.39 46.85 -34.71
CA GLN A 185 -25.57 46.54 -33.91
C GLN A 185 -25.92 45.04 -33.99
N GLU A 186 -25.58 44.39 -35.10
CA GLU A 186 -25.74 42.94 -35.29
C GLU A 186 -24.47 42.14 -34.92
N ARG A 187 -23.43 42.80 -34.40
CA ARG A 187 -22.16 42.14 -34.07
C ARG A 187 -22.37 41.02 -33.05
N PRO A 188 -22.05 39.77 -33.40
CA PRO A 188 -22.14 38.65 -32.47
C PRO A 188 -21.20 38.85 -31.27
N PRO A 189 -21.59 38.47 -30.04
CA PRO A 189 -20.72 38.60 -28.87
C PRO A 189 -19.49 37.69 -28.98
N GLU A 190 -18.29 38.18 -28.66
CA GLU A 190 -17.05 37.39 -28.63
C GLU A 190 -16.88 36.60 -27.33
N THR A 191 -17.61 36.99 -26.29
CA THR A 191 -17.59 36.41 -24.95
C THR A 191 -18.99 36.05 -24.50
N ARG A 192 -19.14 34.93 -23.81
CA ARG A 192 -20.36 34.61 -23.06
C ARG A 192 -20.03 34.03 -21.70
N ALA A 193 -20.93 34.25 -20.75
CA ALA A 193 -20.94 33.49 -19.51
C ALA A 193 -21.12 31.99 -19.82
N CYS A 194 -20.45 31.14 -19.06
CA CYS A 194 -20.52 29.70 -19.30
C CYS A 194 -21.95 29.17 -19.13
N PRO A 195 -22.44 28.33 -20.05
CA PRO A 195 -23.86 27.92 -20.10
C PRO A 195 -24.27 26.94 -18.98
N ARG A 196 -23.37 26.61 -18.04
CA ARG A 196 -23.68 25.76 -16.88
C ARG A 196 -23.51 26.55 -15.58
N ALA A 197 -24.63 27.06 -15.07
CA ALA A 197 -24.80 27.25 -13.64
C ALA A 197 -24.82 25.88 -12.89
N ASP A 198 -25.23 24.80 -13.57
CA ASP A 198 -25.40 23.47 -12.97
C ASP A 198 -24.09 22.66 -12.80
N ALA A 199 -22.97 23.09 -13.40
CA ALA A 199 -21.64 22.49 -13.15
C ALA A 199 -20.97 23.05 -11.88
N CYS A 200 -21.62 24.02 -11.24
CA CYS A 200 -21.15 24.68 -10.03
C CYS A 200 -22.05 24.36 -8.83
N ALA A 201 -23.01 23.44 -8.99
CA ALA A 201 -23.69 22.82 -7.86
C ALA A 201 -22.63 22.06 -7.05
N ALA A 202 -22.60 22.32 -5.74
CA ALA A 202 -21.72 21.56 -4.89
C ALA A 202 -22.09 20.07 -5.01
N ALA A 203 -21.06 19.23 -5.17
CA ALA A 203 -21.23 17.81 -5.41
C ALA A 203 -20.60 17.02 -4.27
N TRP A 204 -21.19 15.87 -3.95
CA TRP A 204 -20.61 14.96 -2.97
C TRP A 204 -19.36 14.29 -3.54
N PHE A 205 -18.26 14.45 -2.83
CA PHE A 205 -17.01 13.75 -3.10
C PHE A 205 -16.78 12.69 -2.03
N THR A 206 -16.32 11.51 -2.43
CA THR A 206 -16.08 10.38 -1.52
C THR A 206 -14.63 9.93 -1.57
N GLY A 207 -14.00 9.81 -0.40
CA GLY A 207 -12.68 9.21 -0.25
C GLY A 207 -12.70 7.68 -0.40
N PRO A 208 -11.51 7.04 -0.33
CA PRO A 208 -11.42 5.58 -0.30
C PRO A 208 -12.06 5.00 0.97
N TRP A 209 -12.53 3.76 0.90
CA TRP A 209 -12.99 3.01 2.07
C TRP A 209 -11.82 2.64 2.98
N THR A 210 -12.04 2.71 4.29
CA THR A 210 -11.14 2.12 5.28
C THR A 210 -11.10 0.59 5.13
N PRO A 211 -10.06 -0.08 5.67
CA PRO A 211 -10.13 -1.53 5.90
C PRO A 211 -11.38 -1.90 6.70
N CYS A 212 -11.89 -3.12 6.48
CA CYS A 212 -13.02 -3.64 7.23
C CYS A 212 -12.67 -3.78 8.72
N SER A 213 -13.56 -3.35 9.61
CA SER A 213 -13.33 -3.40 11.07
C SER A 213 -13.09 -4.82 11.59
N GLU A 214 -13.73 -5.81 10.95
CA GLU A 214 -13.65 -7.22 11.33
C GLU A 214 -13.24 -8.04 10.10
N GLY A 215 -12.41 -9.07 10.29
CA GLY A 215 -12.02 -9.98 9.21
C GLY A 215 -13.13 -10.92 8.74
N CYS A 216 -14.21 -11.03 9.51
CA CYS A 216 -15.35 -11.91 9.28
C CYS A 216 -16.53 -11.47 10.16
N GLY A 217 -17.76 -11.95 9.89
CA GLY A 217 -18.87 -11.75 10.83
C GLY A 217 -19.48 -10.34 10.84
N SER A 218 -19.76 -9.78 9.66
CA SER A 218 -20.41 -8.46 9.48
C SER A 218 -19.61 -7.28 10.03
N GLY A 219 -18.40 -7.08 9.52
CA GLY A 219 -17.61 -5.89 9.79
C GLY A 219 -18.17 -4.63 9.10
N ILE A 220 -17.63 -3.48 9.46
CA ILE A 220 -18.02 -2.18 8.93
C ILE A 220 -16.79 -1.48 8.35
N GLN A 221 -16.92 -0.93 7.15
CA GLN A 221 -15.95 0.00 6.57
C GLN A 221 -16.58 1.40 6.47
N THR A 222 -15.76 2.43 6.67
CA THR A 222 -16.18 3.82 6.61
C THR A 222 -15.40 4.56 5.53
N ARG A 223 -15.93 5.68 5.03
CA ARG A 223 -15.22 6.58 4.12
C ARG A 223 -15.61 8.01 4.40
N GLU A 224 -14.75 8.95 4.02
CA GLU A 224 -15.07 10.36 4.08
C GLU A 224 -16.01 10.74 2.93
N VAL A 225 -17.06 11.50 3.25
CA VAL A 225 -18.02 12.06 2.30
C VAL A 225 -18.10 13.55 2.57
N VAL A 226 -17.57 14.35 1.65
CA VAL A 226 -17.46 15.80 1.80
C VAL A 226 -18.14 16.50 0.62
N CYS A 227 -18.88 17.56 0.92
CA CYS A 227 -19.44 18.42 -0.12
C CYS A 227 -18.34 19.30 -0.68
N VAL A 228 -18.17 19.32 -2.02
CA VAL A 228 -17.11 20.10 -2.67
C VAL A 228 -17.64 20.94 -3.82
N VAL A 229 -17.02 22.09 -4.02
CA VAL A 229 -17.23 22.98 -5.18
C VAL A 229 -15.93 23.10 -5.97
N PHE A 230 -16.05 23.17 -7.29
CA PHE A 230 -14.89 23.36 -8.17
C PHE A 230 -14.68 24.86 -8.46
N LEU A 231 -13.65 25.44 -7.85
CA LEU A 231 -13.33 26.86 -7.96
C LEU A 231 -11.90 27.05 -8.48
N ARG A 232 -11.77 27.85 -9.54
CA ARG A 232 -10.46 28.27 -10.11
C ARG A 232 -9.49 27.11 -10.41
N GLY A 233 -10.01 25.98 -10.90
CA GLY A 233 -9.19 24.80 -11.22
C GLY A 233 -8.90 23.88 -10.02
N THR A 234 -9.47 24.16 -8.86
CA THR A 234 -9.24 23.39 -7.61
C THR A 234 -10.55 23.02 -6.94
N PHE A 235 -10.60 21.83 -6.33
CA PHE A 235 -11.73 21.44 -5.46
C PHE A 235 -11.58 22.10 -4.09
N ARG A 236 -12.68 22.62 -3.56
CA ARG A 236 -12.75 23.18 -2.20
C ARG A 236 -13.92 22.55 -1.45
N ALA A 237 -13.67 22.14 -0.20
CA ALA A 237 -14.73 21.67 0.67
C ALA A 237 -15.66 22.82 1.06
N THR A 238 -16.96 22.55 1.05
CA THR A 238 -18.03 23.48 1.46
C THR A 238 -18.87 22.83 2.56
N LEU A 239 -19.88 23.55 3.03
CA LEU A 239 -20.88 23.00 3.95
C LEU A 239 -21.74 21.94 3.22
N ASP A 240 -22.13 20.90 3.96
CA ASP A 240 -22.99 19.80 3.46
C ASP A 240 -24.31 20.27 2.85
N ILE A 241 -24.83 21.43 3.29
CA ILE A 241 -26.10 22.01 2.84
C ILE A 241 -26.07 22.49 1.38
N GLU A 242 -24.88 22.77 0.84
CA GLU A 242 -24.71 23.21 -0.55
C GLU A 242 -24.90 22.05 -1.53
N CYS A 243 -24.80 20.80 -1.05
CA CYS A 243 -25.01 19.59 -1.82
C CYS A 243 -26.42 19.04 -1.61
N ASN A 244 -27.01 18.40 -2.62
CA ASN A 244 -28.32 17.76 -2.48
C ASN A 244 -28.26 16.57 -1.51
N ALA A 245 -28.94 16.68 -0.37
CA ALA A 245 -29.00 15.66 0.66
C ALA A 245 -29.51 14.29 0.16
N ASP A 246 -30.43 14.25 -0.80
CA ASP A 246 -30.99 13.00 -1.36
C ASP A 246 -29.95 12.20 -2.14
N THR A 247 -28.92 12.88 -2.64
CA THR A 247 -27.83 12.26 -3.41
C THR A 247 -26.61 11.93 -2.55
N ARG A 248 -26.68 12.14 -1.22
CA ARG A 248 -25.55 11.93 -0.30
C ARG A 248 -25.15 10.45 -0.31
N PRO A 249 -23.92 10.12 -0.74
CA PRO A 249 -23.44 8.75 -0.71
C PRO A 249 -23.27 8.22 0.71
N ASN A 250 -23.46 6.92 0.91
CA ASN A 250 -23.25 6.29 2.21
C ASN A 250 -21.79 6.43 2.67
N ALA A 251 -21.60 6.92 3.89
CA ALA A 251 -20.29 7.00 4.55
C ALA A 251 -19.89 5.67 5.23
N THR A 252 -20.80 4.71 5.27
CA THR A 252 -20.63 3.44 5.98
C THR A 252 -21.21 2.30 5.16
N LEU A 253 -20.49 1.18 5.08
CA LEU A 253 -20.92 -0.02 4.36
C LEU A 253 -20.54 -1.26 5.16
N THR A 254 -21.42 -2.26 5.18
CA THR A 254 -21.13 -3.57 5.78
C THR A 254 -20.21 -4.37 4.87
N CYS A 255 -19.18 -5.00 5.45
CA CYS A 255 -18.21 -5.84 4.77
C CYS A 255 -18.09 -7.19 5.47
N ASN A 256 -17.61 -8.21 4.74
CA ASN A 256 -17.40 -9.57 5.24
C ASN A 256 -18.68 -10.20 5.84
N PRO A 257 -19.72 -10.46 5.02
CA PRO A 257 -20.97 -11.05 5.49
C PRO A 257 -20.80 -12.52 5.91
N ASP A 258 -19.70 -13.15 5.55
CA ASP A 258 -19.45 -14.56 5.88
C ASP A 258 -19.23 -14.74 7.39
N PRO A 259 -19.82 -15.80 7.97
CA PRO A 259 -19.65 -16.09 9.39
C PRO A 259 -18.18 -16.40 9.70
N CYS A 260 -17.69 -15.87 10.82
CA CYS A 260 -16.33 -16.15 11.28
C CYS A 260 -16.06 -17.65 11.42
N PRO A 261 -14.85 -18.09 11.07
CA PRO A 261 -14.44 -19.47 11.33
C PRO A 261 -14.48 -19.75 12.84
N PRO A 262 -14.80 -20.98 13.24
CA PRO A 262 -14.85 -21.36 14.64
C PRO A 262 -13.48 -21.29 15.30
N HIS A 263 -13.45 -20.85 16.56
CA HIS A 263 -12.21 -20.62 17.32
C HIS A 263 -12.21 -21.38 18.66
N TRP A 264 -11.03 -21.61 19.21
CA TRP A 264 -10.88 -22.22 20.54
C TRP A 264 -11.13 -21.20 21.64
N TYR A 265 -12.03 -21.54 22.56
CA TYR A 265 -12.30 -20.82 23.79
C TYR A 265 -11.89 -21.66 24.99
N TYR A 266 -11.49 -21.00 26.08
CA TYR A 266 -11.07 -21.68 27.29
C TYR A 266 -11.46 -20.90 28.53
N THR A 267 -11.63 -21.63 29.64
CA THR A 267 -11.83 -21.03 30.96
C THR A 267 -10.49 -20.68 31.60
N ASP A 268 -10.56 -19.90 32.69
CA ASP A 268 -9.44 -19.79 33.61
C ASP A 268 -9.02 -21.16 34.16
N TRP A 269 -7.78 -21.22 34.63
CA TRP A 269 -7.23 -22.42 35.25
C TRP A 269 -7.86 -22.67 36.62
N SER A 270 -8.09 -23.95 36.94
CA SER A 270 -8.46 -24.38 38.28
C SER A 270 -7.38 -24.04 39.31
N GLN A 271 -7.74 -24.13 40.59
CA GLN A 271 -6.75 -24.20 41.67
C GLN A 271 -5.81 -25.39 41.46
N CYS A 272 -4.60 -25.31 42.01
CA CYS A 272 -3.65 -26.40 41.94
C CYS A 272 -4.21 -27.61 42.68
N SER A 273 -4.11 -28.81 42.09
CA SER A 273 -4.62 -30.06 42.69
C SER A 273 -3.97 -30.41 44.02
N ARG A 274 -2.88 -29.73 44.39
CA ARG A 274 -2.20 -29.86 45.67
C ARG A 274 -1.94 -28.47 46.22
N THR A 275 -2.08 -28.30 47.53
CA THR A 275 -1.76 -27.06 48.26
C THR A 275 -0.28 -26.95 48.60
N CYS A 276 0.51 -27.99 48.35
CA CYS A 276 1.96 -28.01 48.54
C CYS A 276 2.65 -28.92 47.51
N GLY A 277 3.88 -28.61 47.15
CA GLY A 277 4.68 -29.37 46.19
C GLY A 277 4.16 -29.29 44.75
N ARG A 278 4.51 -30.28 43.92
CA ARG A 278 4.12 -30.32 42.49
C ARG A 278 2.71 -30.87 42.33
N GLY A 279 1.81 -30.09 41.73
CA GLY A 279 0.46 -30.48 41.36
C GLY A 279 0.13 -30.15 39.89
N SER A 280 -1.14 -30.26 39.54
CA SER A 280 -1.67 -29.92 38.22
C SER A 280 -2.92 -29.05 38.34
N ARG A 281 -3.07 -28.10 37.44
CA ARG A 281 -4.30 -27.32 37.25
C ARG A 281 -4.91 -27.64 35.89
N THR A 282 -6.22 -27.71 35.84
CA THR A 282 -6.99 -28.05 34.64
C THR A 282 -7.84 -26.87 34.21
N ARG A 283 -8.20 -26.80 32.93
CA ARG A 283 -9.18 -25.83 32.40
C ARG A 283 -10.04 -26.50 31.33
N SER A 284 -11.24 -25.97 31.12
CA SER A 284 -12.09 -26.40 30.01
C SER A 284 -11.66 -25.70 28.73
N VAL A 285 -11.66 -26.43 27.61
CA VAL A 285 -11.32 -25.92 26.29
C VAL A 285 -12.38 -26.43 25.31
N GLN A 286 -13.09 -25.52 24.65
CA GLN A 286 -14.16 -25.84 23.71
C GLN A 286 -13.97 -25.05 22.42
N CYS A 287 -14.20 -25.69 21.28
CA CYS A 287 -14.26 -25.03 19.98
C CYS A 287 -15.69 -24.52 19.80
N LEU A 288 -15.85 -23.22 19.62
CA LEU A 288 -17.15 -22.60 19.43
C LEU A 288 -17.23 -21.94 18.05
N ASP A 289 -18.40 -22.00 17.42
CA ASP A 289 -18.69 -21.25 16.21
C ASP A 289 -19.18 -19.82 16.48
N HIS A 290 -19.51 -19.09 15.42
CA HIS A 290 -20.02 -17.72 15.50
C HIS A 290 -21.31 -17.60 16.32
N GLN A 291 -22.08 -18.68 16.46
CA GLN A 291 -23.30 -18.74 17.28
C GLN A 291 -23.03 -19.23 18.72
N GLN A 292 -21.77 -19.30 19.14
CA GLN A 292 -21.35 -19.83 20.45
C GLN A 292 -21.75 -21.30 20.67
N GLN A 293 -21.92 -22.07 19.59
CA GLN A 293 -22.25 -23.48 19.65
C GLN A 293 -21.00 -24.35 19.52
N PRO A 294 -20.95 -25.54 20.17
CA PRO A 294 -19.85 -26.47 20.03
C PRO A 294 -19.62 -26.89 18.58
N SER A 295 -18.40 -26.69 18.08
CA SER A 295 -17.99 -27.01 16.72
C SER A 295 -16.78 -27.95 16.72
N THR A 296 -16.60 -28.71 15.65
CA THR A 296 -15.42 -29.59 15.43
C THR A 296 -14.46 -29.04 14.37
N ARG A 297 -14.76 -27.87 13.81
CA ARG A 297 -14.04 -27.30 12.67
C ARG A 297 -12.83 -26.42 13.05
N CYS A 298 -12.47 -26.35 14.34
CA CYS A 298 -11.25 -25.66 14.77
C CYS A 298 -10.01 -26.50 14.44
N ASN A 299 -8.90 -25.83 14.14
CA ASN A 299 -7.62 -26.50 13.93
C ASN A 299 -7.15 -27.18 15.23
N ILE A 300 -6.93 -28.50 15.18
CA ILE A 300 -6.54 -29.26 16.37
C ILE A 300 -5.10 -29.02 16.82
N ASP A 301 -4.22 -28.59 15.90
CA ASP A 301 -2.82 -28.30 16.21
C ASP A 301 -2.67 -27.05 17.08
N GLU A 302 -3.63 -26.12 16.97
CA GLU A 302 -3.70 -24.89 17.77
C GLU A 302 -4.49 -25.08 19.07
N LYS A 303 -4.95 -26.31 19.36
CA LYS A 303 -5.79 -26.59 20.54
C LYS A 303 -5.03 -26.24 21.82
N PRO A 304 -5.54 -25.30 22.63
CA PRO A 304 -4.89 -24.92 23.88
C PRO A 304 -4.80 -26.10 24.87
N PRO A 305 -3.74 -26.20 25.69
CA PRO A 305 -3.59 -27.30 26.64
C PRO A 305 -4.67 -27.26 27.71
N THR A 306 -5.24 -28.41 28.06
CA THR A 306 -6.27 -28.57 29.10
C THR A 306 -5.69 -28.75 30.50
N THR A 307 -4.41 -29.11 30.60
CA THR A 307 -3.71 -29.37 31.88
C THR A 307 -2.35 -28.69 31.88
N ARG A 308 -1.98 -28.09 33.01
CA ARG A 308 -0.65 -27.50 33.23
C ARG A 308 -0.13 -27.87 34.62
N SER A 309 1.18 -28.07 34.75
CA SER A 309 1.83 -28.27 36.06
C SER A 309 1.89 -26.98 36.87
N CYS A 310 1.62 -27.09 38.17
CA CYS A 310 1.81 -26.03 39.17
C CYS A 310 2.74 -26.52 40.27
N VAL A 311 3.48 -25.60 40.89
CA VAL A 311 4.33 -25.89 42.04
C VAL A 311 3.91 -24.93 43.14
N GLU A 312 3.27 -25.49 44.16
CA GLU A 312 2.95 -24.77 45.39
C GLU A 312 4.14 -24.87 46.36
N GLN A 313 4.02 -24.17 47.49
CA GLN A 313 5.03 -24.18 48.56
C GLN A 313 5.47 -25.62 48.90
N PRO A 314 6.76 -25.84 49.23
CA PRO A 314 7.23 -27.17 49.60
C PRO A 314 6.37 -27.74 50.73
N CYS A 315 5.95 -29.01 50.59
CA CYS A 315 5.25 -29.69 51.67
C CYS A 315 6.21 -29.81 52.84
N ASN A 316 6.09 -28.91 53.82
CA ASN A 316 6.80 -29.05 55.07
C ASN A 316 6.30 -30.34 55.71
N ALA A 317 7.18 -31.33 55.84
CA ALA A 317 6.99 -32.38 56.80
C ALA A 317 6.78 -31.70 58.17
N PRO A 318 5.83 -32.14 59.01
CA PRO A 318 5.72 -31.59 60.35
C PRO A 318 7.06 -31.83 61.05
N SER A 319 7.80 -30.74 61.22
CA SER A 319 8.94 -30.68 62.11
C SER A 319 8.38 -30.82 63.52
N ASP A 320 8.44 -32.02 64.09
CA ASP A 320 8.67 -32.07 65.52
C ASP A 320 9.47 -33.31 65.94
N ARG A 321 10.77 -33.06 66.14
CA ARG A 321 11.66 -33.94 66.91
C ARG A 321 11.28 -33.82 68.39
N GLY A 322 10.28 -34.59 68.82
CA GLY A 322 9.88 -34.63 70.23
C GLY A 322 8.82 -35.66 70.62
N CYS A 323 8.48 -36.60 69.74
CA CYS A 323 7.43 -37.58 69.97
C CYS A 323 8.01 -38.83 70.67
N VAL A 324 7.81 -38.96 71.98
CA VAL A 324 8.27 -40.11 72.80
C VAL A 324 7.05 -40.75 73.47
N ASP A 325 7.00 -42.09 73.46
CA ASP A 325 5.94 -42.85 74.13
C ASP A 325 5.97 -42.62 75.64
N ARG A 326 4.83 -42.24 76.23
CA ARG A 326 4.72 -42.00 77.68
C ARG A 326 4.68 -43.28 78.51
N PHE A 327 4.29 -44.41 77.92
CA PHE A 327 4.18 -45.69 78.63
C PHE A 327 4.93 -46.81 77.92
N LYS A 328 5.53 -47.71 78.70
CA LYS A 328 6.33 -48.83 78.17
C LYS A 328 5.51 -49.88 77.42
N ASN A 329 4.21 -49.95 77.67
CA ASN A 329 3.28 -50.87 77.02
C ASN A 329 2.64 -50.29 75.73
N CYS A 330 3.16 -49.18 75.20
CA CYS A 330 2.68 -48.59 73.95
C CYS A 330 2.79 -49.52 72.72
N VAL A 331 3.67 -50.52 72.75
CA VAL A 331 3.75 -51.58 71.74
C VAL A 331 2.44 -52.40 71.67
N LEU A 332 1.77 -52.62 72.80
CA LEU A 332 0.48 -53.33 72.83
C LEU A 332 -0.65 -52.49 72.23
N VAL A 333 -0.59 -51.16 72.36
CA VAL A 333 -1.55 -50.22 71.79
C VAL A 333 -1.50 -50.25 70.26
N GLN A 334 -0.28 -50.39 69.70
CA GLN A 334 -0.06 -50.62 68.28
C GLN A 334 -0.61 -51.98 67.83
N GLN A 335 -0.30 -53.06 68.56
CA GLN A 335 -0.78 -54.43 68.25
C GLN A 335 -2.31 -54.54 68.32
N ALA A 336 -2.95 -53.79 69.21
CA ALA A 336 -4.40 -53.74 69.37
C ALA A 336 -5.12 -52.76 68.42
N ARG A 337 -4.40 -52.10 67.48
CA ARG A 337 -4.94 -51.10 66.53
C ARG A 337 -5.70 -49.95 67.18
N LEU A 338 -5.29 -49.55 68.39
CA LEU A 338 -5.95 -48.50 69.16
C LEU A 338 -5.48 -47.08 68.79
N CYS A 339 -4.47 -46.95 67.92
CA CYS A 339 -3.92 -45.69 67.42
C CYS A 339 -4.91 -44.80 66.64
N ARG A 340 -6.10 -45.30 66.28
CA ARG A 340 -7.18 -44.49 65.68
C ARG A 340 -7.79 -43.48 66.64
N TYR A 341 -7.71 -43.74 67.95
CA TYR A 341 -8.28 -42.86 68.96
C TYR A 341 -7.26 -41.82 69.39
N SER A 342 -7.69 -40.55 69.42
CA SER A 342 -6.82 -39.40 69.71
C SER A 342 -6.06 -39.55 71.02
N TYR A 343 -6.72 -40.05 72.07
CA TYR A 343 -6.10 -40.31 73.37
C TYR A 343 -4.84 -41.20 73.26
N TYR A 344 -4.93 -42.34 72.57
CA TYR A 344 -3.80 -43.25 72.40
C TYR A 344 -2.73 -42.70 71.45
N ARG A 345 -3.13 -41.90 70.45
CA ARG A 345 -2.21 -41.24 69.51
C ARG A 345 -1.35 -40.17 70.18
N THR A 346 -1.89 -39.48 71.19
CA THR A 346 -1.13 -38.47 71.97
C THR A 346 -0.22 -39.12 73.01
N VAL A 347 -0.64 -40.25 73.58
CA VAL A 347 0.08 -40.93 74.67
C VAL A 347 1.18 -41.88 74.17
N CYS A 348 0.92 -42.61 73.09
CA CYS A 348 1.81 -43.58 72.45
C CYS A 348 2.23 -43.09 71.06
N CYS A 349 2.79 -41.89 71.05
CA CYS A 349 3.06 -41.13 69.85
C CYS A 349 4.09 -41.83 68.93
N ALA A 350 5.19 -42.38 69.47
CA ALA A 350 6.23 -43.01 68.67
C ALA A 350 5.80 -44.38 68.14
N SER A 351 5.13 -45.18 68.98
CA SER A 351 4.60 -46.50 68.58
C SER A 351 3.49 -46.39 67.52
N CYS A 352 2.63 -45.38 67.60
CA CYS A 352 1.56 -45.16 66.62
C CYS A 352 2.04 -44.50 65.32
N PHE A 353 3.23 -43.86 65.32
CA PHE A 353 3.81 -43.26 64.11
C PHE A 353 4.29 -44.31 63.10
N GLN A 354 4.72 -45.49 63.57
CA GLN A 354 5.20 -46.57 62.70
C GLN A 354 4.09 -47.29 61.88
N GLN A 355 2.81 -46.91 62.02
CA GLN A 355 1.68 -47.49 61.27
C GLN A 355 1.10 -46.56 60.17
N GLN A 356 1.68 -45.39 59.90
CA GLN A 356 1.17 -44.43 58.91
C GLN A 356 1.85 -44.49 57.55
#